data_AF-A0AAV1LKA8-F1
#
_entry.id   AF-A0AAV1LKA8-F1
#
_cell.length_a   1.000
_cell.length_b   1.000
_cell.length_c   1.000
_cell.angle_alpha   90.00
_cell.angle_beta   90.00
_cell.angle_gamma   90.00
#
_symmetry.space_group_name_H-M   'P 1'
#
loop_
_entity.id
_entity.type
_entity.pdbx_description
1 polymer ?
#
loop_
_entity_poly.entity_id
_entity_poly.type
_entity_poly.pdbx_seq_one_letter_code
_entity_poly.pdbx_strand_id
1 'polypeptide(L)'
;MWSVCLPGWGAAMVASMLLLYGTLDIAYFARMMYTVARARYFRKKACILETTEVQSWCLLNDIDTLLYHMNNARYLRELDFARADFYERTGLYANIKAAGGAVVQAAATIRYRRYLKPFTRFKITSRAVYWDEKTVFMEHEFVGPGGFVHAVAVCRQRVIDTSAAAIAELLLQLHCAGACSPPPAKMPPELELWVQSNELSSAKLRAPLASQSILQSTHPLSCGEMVPTLTTE
;
A
#
# COMPACT_ATOMS: atom_id res chain seq x y z
N MET A 1 52.50 4.47 -27.94
CA MET A 1 51.14 3.89 -28.06
C MET A 1 50.87 3.17 -26.75
N TRP A 2 50.03 3.71 -25.87
CA TRP A 2 49.74 3.07 -24.57
C TRP A 2 48.52 2.16 -24.74
N SER A 3 48.76 0.86 -24.84
CA SER A 3 47.68 -0.13 -24.79
C SER A 3 47.28 -0.33 -23.33
N VAL A 4 46.15 0.25 -22.92
CA VAL A 4 45.55 -0.03 -21.62
C VAL A 4 44.94 -1.44 -21.67
N CYS A 5 45.65 -2.42 -21.13
CA CYS A 5 45.08 -3.75 -20.91
C CYS A 5 44.03 -3.64 -19.79
N LEU A 6 42.74 -3.57 -20.14
CA LEU A 6 41.70 -3.82 -19.15
C LEU A 6 41.80 -5.31 -18.74
N PRO A 7 42.06 -5.64 -17.47
CA PRO A 7 42.08 -7.03 -17.03
C PRO A 7 40.70 -7.66 -17.27
N GLY A 8 40.66 -8.89 -17.81
CA GLY A 8 39.39 -9.57 -18.17
C GLY A 8 38.37 -9.67 -17.03
N TRP A 9 38.83 -9.62 -15.77
CA TRP A 9 37.99 -9.51 -14.59
C TRP A 9 37.15 -8.23 -14.54
N GLY A 10 37.66 -7.11 -15.05
CA GLY A 10 36.92 -5.85 -15.11
C GLY A 10 35.71 -5.93 -16.03
N ALA A 11 35.85 -6.57 -17.20
CA ALA A 11 34.72 -6.82 -18.11
C ALA A 11 33.69 -7.76 -17.49
N ALA A 12 34.14 -8.82 -16.81
CA ALA A 12 33.26 -9.75 -16.10
C ALA A 12 32.49 -9.05 -14.97
N MET A 13 33.15 -8.21 -14.17
CA MET A 13 32.51 -7.44 -13.10
C MET A 13 31.44 -6.48 -13.63
N VAL A 14 31.74 -5.73 -14.70
CA VAL A 14 30.77 -4.82 -15.33
C VAL A 14 29.58 -5.60 -15.89
N ALA A 15 29.81 -6.72 -16.58
CA ALA A 15 28.75 -7.57 -17.09
C ALA A 15 27.87 -8.13 -15.96
N SER A 16 28.47 -8.59 -14.86
CA SER A 16 27.73 -9.05 -13.67
C SER A 16 26.92 -7.93 -13.02
N MET A 17 27.47 -6.71 -12.90
CA MET A 17 26.74 -5.56 -12.36
C MET A 17 25.55 -5.18 -13.25
N LEU A 18 25.72 -5.17 -14.57
CA LEU A 18 24.63 -4.90 -15.53
C LEU A 18 23.57 -6.01 -15.50
N LEU A 19 23.98 -7.27 -15.40
CA LEU A 19 23.08 -8.41 -15.27
C LEU A 19 22.26 -8.30 -13.99
N LEU A 20 22.90 -8.05 -12.85
CA LEU A 20 22.22 -7.87 -11.57
C LEU A 20 21.27 -6.68 -11.60
N TYR A 21 21.66 -5.55 -12.19
CA TYR A 21 20.81 -4.38 -12.35
C TYR A 21 19.60 -4.66 -13.26
N GLY A 22 19.79 -5.44 -14.33
CA GLY A 22 18.73 -5.80 -15.28
C GLY A 22 17.80 -6.92 -14.82
N THR A 23 18.23 -7.75 -13.85
CA THR A 23 17.47 -8.93 -13.39
C THR A 23 16.87 -8.76 -12.00
N LEU A 24 17.52 -8.00 -11.13
CA LEU A 24 17.08 -7.76 -9.76
C LEU A 24 16.90 -6.27 -9.51
N ASP A 25 15.77 -5.92 -8.92
CA ASP A 25 15.53 -4.55 -8.48
C ASP A 25 16.28 -4.25 -7.18
N ILE A 26 17.61 -4.14 -7.27
CA ILE A 26 18.51 -3.93 -6.13
C ILE A 26 18.09 -2.68 -5.35
N ALA A 27 17.68 -1.61 -6.05
CA ALA A 27 17.24 -0.37 -5.42
C ALA A 27 15.99 -0.58 -4.56
N TYR A 28 15.02 -1.38 -5.04
CA TYR A 28 13.86 -1.78 -4.24
C TYR A 28 14.28 -2.49 -2.95
N PHE A 29 15.06 -3.58 -3.06
CA PHE A 29 15.42 -4.38 -1.90
C PHE A 29 16.29 -3.62 -0.90
N ALA A 30 17.27 -2.85 -1.38
CA ALA A 30 18.09 -1.99 -0.53
C ALA A 30 17.24 -0.98 0.24
N ARG A 31 16.29 -0.32 -0.44
CA ARG A 31 15.39 0.63 0.21
C ARG A 31 14.41 -0.04 1.17
N MET A 32 13.93 -1.25 0.85
CA MET A 32 13.08 -2.03 1.74
C MET A 32 13.82 -2.37 3.04
N MET A 33 15.04 -2.92 2.92
CA MET A 33 15.90 -3.22 4.08
C MET A 33 16.19 -1.97 4.91
N TYR A 34 16.52 -0.85 4.26
CA TYR A 34 16.71 0.43 4.94
C TYR A 34 15.44 0.89 5.68
N THR A 35 14.27 0.77 5.06
CA THR A 35 12.99 1.19 5.65
C THR A 35 12.67 0.36 6.90
N VAL A 36 12.81 -0.96 6.82
CA VAL A 36 12.60 -1.87 7.95
C VAL A 36 13.63 -1.64 9.06
N ALA A 37 14.92 -1.52 8.73
CA ALA A 37 15.96 -1.26 9.71
C ALA A 37 15.75 0.11 10.40
N ARG A 38 15.40 1.14 9.63
CA ARG A 38 15.08 2.46 10.17
C ARG A 38 13.87 2.40 11.11
N ALA A 39 12.81 1.71 10.70
CA ALA A 39 11.62 1.53 11.51
C ALA A 39 11.92 0.79 12.82
N ARG A 40 12.71 -0.28 12.77
CA ARG A 40 13.07 -1.14 13.91
C ARG A 40 13.99 -0.46 14.92
N TYR A 41 15.02 0.23 14.45
CA TYR A 41 16.11 0.70 15.32
C TYR A 41 16.04 2.20 15.62
N PHE A 42 15.41 3.01 14.77
CA PHE A 42 15.46 4.48 14.87
C PHE A 42 14.09 5.16 14.98
N ARG A 43 12.97 4.45 14.80
CA ARG A 43 11.62 5.02 14.90
C ARG A 43 10.92 4.47 16.14
N LYS A 44 10.05 5.30 16.72
CA LYS A 44 9.21 4.88 17.85
C LYS A 44 8.15 3.87 17.38
N LYS A 45 7.87 2.88 18.23
CA LYS A 45 6.71 2.00 18.07
C LYS A 45 5.42 2.82 18.02
N ALA A 46 4.42 2.32 17.33
CA ALA A 46 3.14 2.98 17.13
C ALA A 46 1.98 2.04 17.52
N CYS A 47 0.91 2.58 18.08
CA CYS A 47 -0.35 1.84 18.24
C CYS A 47 -0.94 1.59 16.83
N ILE A 48 -1.69 0.50 16.63
CA ILE A 48 -2.28 0.16 15.32
C ILE A 48 -3.26 1.25 14.81
N LEU A 49 -3.82 2.03 15.73
CA LEU A 49 -4.72 3.14 15.46
C LEU A 49 -4.02 4.45 15.08
N GLU A 50 -2.70 4.54 15.33
CA GLU A 50 -1.94 5.74 15.03
C GLU A 50 -1.59 5.81 13.54
N THR A 51 -1.44 7.04 13.06
CA THR A 51 -0.95 7.28 11.70
C THR A 51 0.58 7.25 11.70
N THR A 52 1.17 6.42 10.84
CA THR A 52 2.61 6.42 10.58
C THR A 52 2.95 7.31 9.37
N GLU A 53 4.20 7.76 9.31
CA GLU A 53 4.69 8.62 8.22
C GLU A 53 6.02 8.08 7.70
N VAL A 54 6.09 7.91 6.38
CA VAL A 54 7.33 7.67 5.62
C VAL A 54 7.57 8.84 4.67
N GLN A 55 8.81 9.32 4.61
CA GLN A 55 9.21 10.41 3.74
C GLN A 55 9.99 9.88 2.55
N SER A 56 9.72 10.44 1.37
CA SER A 56 10.30 10.01 0.10
C SER A 56 10.50 11.19 -0.86
N TRP A 57 11.19 10.92 -1.96
CA TRP A 57 11.45 11.84 -3.05
C TRP A 57 11.00 11.20 -4.35
N CYS A 58 10.39 12.00 -5.24
CA CYS A 58 10.17 11.58 -6.62
C CYS A 58 11.51 11.69 -7.37
N LEU A 59 12.22 10.57 -7.54
CA LEU A 59 13.51 10.53 -8.22
C LEU A 59 13.33 10.28 -9.72
N LEU A 60 14.41 10.43 -10.49
CA LEU A 60 14.39 10.23 -11.94
C LEU A 60 13.87 8.84 -12.36
N ASN A 61 14.17 7.81 -11.57
CA ASN A 61 13.71 6.44 -11.81
C ASN A 61 12.20 6.25 -11.56
N ASP A 62 11.54 7.24 -10.96
CA ASP A 62 10.11 7.23 -10.65
C ASP A 62 9.25 7.93 -11.70
N ILE A 63 9.87 8.58 -12.69
CA ILE A 63 9.17 9.41 -13.67
C ILE A 63 8.77 8.58 -14.88
N ASP A 64 7.62 8.90 -15.47
CA ASP A 64 7.15 8.28 -16.71
C ASP A 64 7.82 8.88 -17.97
N THR A 65 7.59 8.26 -19.12
CA THR A 65 8.13 8.53 -20.47
C THR A 65 8.15 10.00 -20.90
N LEU A 66 7.21 10.81 -20.42
CA LEU A 66 7.16 12.25 -20.73
C LEU A 66 8.00 13.12 -19.78
N LEU A 67 8.65 12.53 -18.76
CA LEU A 67 9.48 13.19 -17.77
C LEU A 67 8.81 14.29 -16.91
N TYR A 68 7.47 14.40 -16.94
CA TYR A 68 6.73 15.47 -16.23
C TYR A 68 6.18 15.08 -14.86
N HIS A 69 6.00 13.78 -14.60
CA HIS A 69 5.34 13.33 -13.39
C HIS A 69 5.73 11.91 -12.97
N MET A 70 5.57 11.66 -11.67
CA MET A 70 5.70 10.34 -11.09
C MET A 70 4.75 9.35 -11.77
N ASN A 71 5.30 8.23 -12.25
CA ASN A 71 4.53 7.16 -12.87
C ASN A 71 3.50 6.59 -11.88
N ASN A 72 2.27 6.34 -12.37
CA ASN A 72 1.17 5.82 -11.57
C ASN A 72 1.52 4.52 -10.80
N ALA A 73 2.28 3.61 -11.42
CA ALA A 73 2.74 2.37 -10.79
C ALA A 73 3.71 2.61 -9.63
N ARG A 74 4.47 3.72 -9.67
CA ARG A 74 5.39 4.08 -8.59
C ARG A 74 4.66 4.44 -7.31
N TYR A 75 3.43 4.97 -7.39
CA TYR A 75 2.64 5.23 -6.19
C TYR A 75 2.38 3.93 -5.42
N LEU A 76 1.88 2.88 -6.07
CA LEU A 76 1.61 1.61 -5.40
C LEU A 76 2.88 0.94 -4.84
N ARG A 77 4.00 1.06 -5.57
CA ARG A 77 5.31 0.60 -5.09
C ARG A 77 5.77 1.36 -3.84
N GLU A 78 5.57 2.68 -3.79
CA GLU A 78 5.91 3.47 -2.61
C GLU A 78 5.11 3.04 -1.37
N LEU A 79 3.89 2.52 -1.57
CA LEU A 79 3.08 1.97 -0.49
C LEU A 79 3.68 0.70 0.12
N ASP A 80 4.51 -0.05 -0.59
CA ASP A 80 5.20 -1.22 -0.01
C ASP A 80 6.12 -0.78 1.13
N PHE A 81 6.86 0.31 0.94
CA PHE A 81 7.72 0.88 1.98
C PHE A 81 6.90 1.47 3.13
N ALA A 82 5.80 2.16 2.81
CA ALA A 82 4.91 2.73 3.83
C ALA A 82 4.26 1.63 4.70
N ARG A 83 3.83 0.53 4.09
CA ARG A 83 3.32 -0.65 4.80
C ARG A 83 4.39 -1.35 5.62
N ALA A 84 5.60 -1.51 5.07
CA ALA A 84 6.71 -2.11 5.82
C ALA A 84 7.06 -1.30 7.08
N ASP A 85 7.12 0.03 7.00
CA ASP A 85 7.29 0.91 8.17
C ASP A 85 6.14 0.74 9.17
N PHE A 86 4.89 0.76 8.69
CA PHE A 86 3.71 0.56 9.54
C PHE A 86 3.74 -0.80 10.25
N TYR A 87 3.99 -1.89 9.53
CA TYR A 87 4.05 -3.25 10.07
C TYR A 87 5.15 -3.42 11.11
N GLU A 88 6.33 -2.84 10.85
CA GLU A 88 7.44 -2.93 11.78
C GLU A 88 7.18 -2.12 13.05
N ARG A 89 6.65 -0.89 12.93
CA ARG A 89 6.40 -0.01 14.08
C ARG A 89 5.22 -0.44 14.93
N THR A 90 4.21 -1.06 14.32
CA THR A 90 3.04 -1.60 15.03
C THR A 90 3.24 -3.04 15.49
N GLY A 91 4.28 -3.74 15.01
CA GLY A 91 4.46 -5.17 15.29
C GLY A 91 3.44 -6.08 14.59
N LEU A 92 2.61 -5.54 13.69
CA LEU A 92 1.54 -6.30 13.04
C LEU A 92 2.06 -7.53 12.30
N TYR A 93 3.03 -7.35 11.41
CA TYR A 93 3.55 -8.46 10.63
C TYR A 93 4.30 -9.48 11.49
N ALA A 94 5.06 -9.02 12.49
CA ALA A 94 5.79 -9.90 13.41
C ALA A 94 4.84 -10.82 14.19
N ASN A 95 3.73 -10.29 14.72
CA ASN A 95 2.73 -11.08 15.45
C ASN A 95 1.94 -12.01 14.53
N ILE A 96 1.60 -11.58 13.31
CA ILE A 96 0.98 -12.46 12.30
C ILE A 96 1.90 -13.64 11.98
N LYS A 97 3.20 -13.38 11.76
CA LYS A 97 4.19 -14.42 11.50
C LYS A 97 4.37 -15.35 12.70
N ALA A 98 4.40 -14.81 13.92
CA ALA A 98 4.52 -15.61 15.15
C ALA A 98 3.31 -16.53 15.36
N ALA A 99 2.12 -16.11 14.92
CA ALA A 99 0.90 -16.91 14.91
C ALA A 99 0.81 -17.88 13.72
N GLY A 100 1.88 -18.04 12.92
CA GLY A 100 1.92 -18.94 11.76
C GLY A 100 1.28 -18.38 10.48
N GLY A 101 0.75 -17.16 10.52
CA GLY A 101 0.07 -16.54 9.39
C GLY A 101 0.99 -15.84 8.38
N ALA A 102 0.34 -15.22 7.40
CA ALA A 102 0.96 -14.30 6.45
C ALA A 102 -0.03 -13.22 5.99
N VAL A 103 0.48 -12.18 5.34
CA VAL A 103 -0.32 -11.05 4.84
C VAL A 103 -0.15 -10.95 3.33
N VAL A 104 -1.27 -10.83 2.62
CA VAL A 104 -1.30 -10.65 1.16
C VAL A 104 -2.12 -9.42 0.77
N GLN A 105 -1.65 -8.69 -0.24
CA GLN A 105 -2.40 -7.58 -0.84
C GLN A 105 -3.55 -8.16 -1.67
N ALA A 106 -4.77 -8.11 -1.17
CA ALA A 106 -5.94 -8.68 -1.85
C ALA A 106 -6.58 -7.72 -2.85
N ALA A 107 -6.61 -6.42 -2.53
CA ALA A 107 -7.15 -5.39 -3.42
C ALA A 107 -6.52 -4.04 -3.08
N ALA A 108 -6.39 -3.16 -4.07
CA ALA A 108 -6.03 -1.76 -3.87
C ALA A 108 -6.84 -0.90 -4.83
N THR A 109 -7.26 0.27 -4.37
CA THR A 109 -7.73 1.35 -5.23
C THR A 109 -6.92 2.61 -4.93
N ILE A 110 -6.67 3.42 -5.93
CA ILE A 110 -5.93 4.68 -5.78
C ILE A 110 -6.64 5.77 -6.57
N ARG A 111 -6.82 6.92 -5.91
CA ARG A 111 -7.39 8.12 -6.49
C ARG A 111 -6.32 9.20 -6.58
N TYR A 112 -6.03 9.63 -7.79
CA TYR A 112 -5.07 10.69 -8.06
C TYR A 112 -5.78 12.04 -8.11
N ARG A 113 -5.28 13.01 -7.32
CA ARG A 113 -5.78 14.39 -7.28
C ARG A 113 -4.86 15.32 -8.07
N ARG A 114 -3.56 15.25 -7.80
CA ARG A 114 -2.52 16.03 -8.49
C ARG A 114 -1.25 15.21 -8.60
N TYR A 115 -0.62 15.24 -9.77
CA TYR A 115 0.63 14.54 -9.99
C TYR A 115 1.77 15.12 -9.13
N LEU A 116 2.74 14.28 -8.78
CA LEU A 116 4.00 14.70 -8.15
C LEU A 116 5.02 15.00 -9.23
N LYS A 117 5.68 16.16 -9.13
CA LYS A 117 6.75 16.57 -10.07
C LYS A 117 8.07 15.89 -9.71
N PRO A 118 8.98 15.71 -10.68
CA PRO A 118 10.36 15.29 -10.41
C PRO A 118 11.01 16.10 -9.30
N PHE A 119 11.81 15.44 -8.47
CA PHE A 119 12.52 16.01 -7.32
C PHE A 119 11.62 16.62 -6.24
N THR A 120 10.32 16.32 -6.26
CA THR A 120 9.41 16.73 -5.18
C THR A 120 9.57 15.80 -4.00
N ARG A 121 9.83 16.36 -2.82
CA ARG A 121 9.71 15.63 -1.55
C ARG A 121 8.25 15.49 -1.17
N PHE A 122 7.84 14.29 -0.78
CA PHE A 122 6.51 14.01 -0.28
C PHE A 122 6.58 13.09 0.94
N LYS A 123 5.47 13.03 1.67
CA LYS A 123 5.27 12.09 2.78
C LYS A 123 4.10 11.17 2.44
N ILE A 124 4.17 9.94 2.93
CA ILE A 124 3.07 8.98 2.90
C ILE A 124 2.60 8.80 4.32
N THR A 125 1.39 9.25 4.61
CA THR A 125 0.71 8.92 5.86
C THR A 125 0.01 7.59 5.69
N SER A 126 0.09 6.70 6.68
CA SER A 126 -0.55 5.38 6.63
C SER A 126 -1.29 5.12 7.91
N ARG A 127 -2.55 4.67 7.82
CA ARG A 127 -3.39 4.32 8.97
C ARG A 127 -4.21 3.08 8.69
N ALA A 128 -4.43 2.25 9.71
CA ALA A 128 -5.45 1.21 9.67
C ALA A 128 -6.82 1.86 9.88
N VAL A 129 -7.68 1.82 8.86
CA VAL A 129 -9.01 2.47 8.90
C VAL A 129 -10.09 1.57 9.46
N TYR A 130 -9.95 0.26 9.26
CA TYR A 130 -10.86 -0.77 9.75
C TYR A 130 -10.17 -2.13 9.67
N TRP A 131 -10.66 -3.11 10.42
CA TRP A 131 -10.28 -4.51 10.25
C TRP A 131 -11.46 -5.41 10.55
N ASP A 132 -11.55 -6.51 9.82
CA ASP A 132 -12.48 -7.61 10.09
C ASP A 132 -11.70 -8.83 10.61
N GLU A 133 -12.37 -9.97 10.75
CA GLU A 133 -11.77 -11.24 11.21
C GLU A 133 -10.53 -11.66 10.41
N LYS A 134 -10.45 -11.22 9.15
CA LYS A 134 -9.61 -11.80 8.10
C LYS A 134 -8.76 -10.75 7.37
N THR A 135 -9.00 -9.47 7.59
CA THR A 135 -8.51 -8.39 6.75
C THR A 135 -8.21 -7.16 7.58
N VAL A 136 -7.06 -6.54 7.32
CA VAL A 136 -6.77 -5.17 7.75
C VAL A 136 -6.93 -4.23 6.56
N PHE A 137 -7.76 -3.21 6.71
CA PHE A 137 -7.94 -2.16 5.70
C PHE A 137 -7.07 -0.97 6.05
N MET A 138 -6.24 -0.56 5.11
CA MET A 138 -5.29 0.55 5.28
C MET A 138 -5.60 1.66 4.29
N GLU A 139 -5.49 2.89 4.76
CA GLU A 139 -5.52 4.08 3.92
C GLU A 139 -4.14 4.73 3.93
N HIS A 140 -3.72 5.17 2.74
CA HIS A 140 -2.45 5.82 2.51
C HIS A 140 -2.67 7.15 1.76
N GLU A 141 -2.12 8.24 2.28
CA GLU A 141 -2.20 9.54 1.60
C GLU A 141 -0.80 10.03 1.22
N PHE A 142 -0.65 10.42 -0.05
CA PHE A 142 0.56 11.06 -0.55
C PHE A 142 0.43 12.57 -0.34
N VAL A 143 1.15 13.11 0.63
CA VAL A 143 1.10 14.53 0.97
C VAL A 143 2.36 15.23 0.47
N GLY A 144 2.18 16.20 -0.41
CA GLY A 144 3.26 16.98 -1.01
C GLY A 144 3.60 18.25 -0.23
N PRO A 145 4.46 19.10 -0.80
CA PRO A 145 4.79 20.40 -0.22
C PRO A 145 3.54 21.25 0.02
N GLY A 146 3.49 21.96 1.15
CA GLY A 146 2.33 22.76 1.53
C GLY A 146 1.14 21.96 2.06
N GLY A 147 1.29 20.65 2.30
CA GLY A 147 0.27 19.82 2.95
C GLY A 147 -0.84 19.32 2.02
N PHE A 148 -0.73 19.54 0.71
CA PHE A 148 -1.72 19.07 -0.25
C PHE A 148 -1.66 17.55 -0.43
N VAL A 149 -2.80 16.86 -0.38
CA VAL A 149 -2.91 15.43 -0.67
C VAL A 149 -2.96 15.19 -2.19
N HIS A 150 -1.88 14.65 -2.75
CA HIS A 150 -1.72 14.35 -4.18
C HIS A 150 -2.44 13.09 -4.62
N ALA A 151 -2.46 12.06 -3.79
CA ALA A 151 -3.14 10.80 -4.07
C ALA A 151 -3.58 10.15 -2.76
N VAL A 152 -4.67 9.38 -2.82
CA VAL A 152 -5.17 8.57 -1.70
C VAL A 152 -5.34 7.14 -2.19
N ALA A 153 -4.80 6.18 -1.46
CA ALA A 153 -4.92 4.77 -1.77
C ALA A 153 -5.55 4.02 -0.60
N VAL A 154 -6.53 3.17 -0.91
CA VAL A 154 -7.13 2.24 0.04
C VAL A 154 -6.69 0.83 -0.33
N CYS A 155 -6.22 0.09 0.67
CA CYS A 155 -5.61 -1.22 0.49
C CYS A 155 -6.26 -2.26 1.41
N ARG A 156 -6.56 -3.43 0.85
CA ARG A 156 -7.09 -4.60 1.55
C ARG A 156 -5.96 -5.59 1.82
N GLN A 157 -5.52 -5.68 3.07
CA GLN A 157 -4.48 -6.62 3.52
C GLN A 157 -5.17 -7.86 4.09
N ARG A 158 -5.19 -8.96 3.33
CA ARG A 158 -5.79 -10.21 3.78
C ARG A 158 -4.78 -10.99 4.60
N VAL A 159 -5.18 -11.39 5.81
CA VAL A 159 -4.38 -12.21 6.72
C VAL A 159 -4.77 -13.68 6.53
N ILE A 160 -3.82 -14.51 6.12
CA ILE A 160 -4.04 -15.95 5.90
C ILE A 160 -3.51 -16.77 7.08
N ASP A 161 -4.12 -17.93 7.30
CA ASP A 161 -3.79 -18.91 8.35
C ASP A 161 -3.84 -18.40 9.80
N THR A 162 -4.33 -17.18 10.01
CA THR A 162 -4.60 -16.59 11.34
C THR A 162 -5.70 -15.52 11.25
N SER A 163 -6.14 -15.01 12.40
CA SER A 163 -7.18 -13.97 12.52
C SER A 163 -6.56 -12.58 12.55
N ALA A 164 -7.03 -11.69 11.69
CA ALA A 164 -6.63 -10.29 11.70
C ALA A 164 -7.14 -9.55 12.94
N ALA A 165 -8.38 -9.85 13.36
CA ALA A 165 -9.01 -9.25 14.54
C ALA A 165 -8.27 -9.62 15.82
N ALA A 166 -7.97 -10.92 16.01
CA ALA A 166 -7.24 -11.38 17.21
C ALA A 166 -5.84 -10.74 17.33
N ILE A 167 -5.13 -10.58 16.21
CA ILE A 167 -3.84 -9.89 16.21
C ILE A 167 -4.01 -8.39 16.50
N ALA A 168 -5.01 -7.73 15.90
CA ALA A 168 -5.27 -6.32 16.17
C ALA A 168 -5.60 -6.07 17.66
N GLU A 169 -6.42 -6.94 18.27
CA GLU A 169 -6.73 -6.89 19.70
C GLU A 169 -5.49 -7.09 20.58
N LEU A 170 -4.63 -8.07 20.25
CA LEU A 170 -3.37 -8.28 20.93
C LEU A 170 -2.49 -7.02 20.88
N LEU A 171 -2.38 -6.38 19.71
CA LEU A 171 -1.58 -5.16 19.56
C LEU A 171 -2.16 -3.99 20.36
N LEU A 172 -3.50 -3.86 20.40
CA LEU A 172 -4.16 -2.85 21.22
C LEU A 172 -3.85 -3.06 22.71
N GLN A 173 -3.86 -4.31 23.18
CA GLN A 173 -3.50 -4.62 24.57
C GLN A 173 -2.04 -4.28 24.86
N LEU A 174 -1.12 -4.65 23.97
CA LEU A 174 0.33 -4.46 24.14
C LEU A 174 0.76 -2.99 24.09
N HIS A 175 0.20 -2.21 23.16
CA HIS A 175 0.68 -0.85 22.90
C HIS A 175 -0.12 0.21 23.61
N CYS A 176 -1.39 -0.08 23.88
CA CYS A 176 -2.37 0.97 24.13
C CYS A 176 -2.96 0.86 25.54
N ALA A 177 -2.90 -0.31 26.22
CA ALA A 177 -3.27 -0.52 27.64
C ALA A 177 -4.58 0.19 28.10
N GLY A 178 -5.53 0.40 27.19
CA GLY A 178 -6.78 1.13 27.44
C GLY A 178 -6.76 2.66 27.27
N ALA A 179 -5.62 3.27 26.91
CA ALA A 179 -5.46 4.71 26.75
C ALA A 179 -5.66 5.24 25.31
N CYS A 180 -5.76 4.37 24.31
CA CYS A 180 -6.02 4.80 22.94
C CYS A 180 -7.50 5.01 22.66
N SER A 181 -7.77 5.74 21.57
CA SER A 181 -9.12 5.84 21.03
C SER A 181 -9.72 4.46 20.78
N PRO A 182 -11.05 4.30 20.93
CA PRO A 182 -11.68 3.02 20.65
C PRO A 182 -11.46 2.62 19.19
N PRO A 183 -11.29 1.32 18.91
CA PRO A 183 -11.22 0.84 17.54
C PRO A 183 -12.52 1.17 16.78
N PRO A 184 -12.45 1.30 15.45
CA PRO A 184 -13.62 1.63 14.64
C PRO A 184 -14.69 0.56 14.79
N ALA A 185 -15.82 0.92 15.42
CA ALA A 185 -16.92 -0.02 15.69
C ALA A 185 -17.69 -0.43 14.42
N LYS A 186 -17.65 0.41 13.38
CA LYS A 186 -18.29 0.16 12.08
C LYS A 186 -17.34 0.53 10.95
N MET A 187 -17.43 -0.22 9.87
CA MET A 187 -16.75 0.08 8.62
C MET A 187 -17.21 1.45 8.09
N PRO A 188 -16.30 2.35 7.67
CA PRO A 188 -16.69 3.60 7.03
C PRO A 188 -17.54 3.38 5.76
N PRO A 189 -18.55 4.23 5.47
CA PRO A 189 -19.47 4.00 4.35
C PRO A 189 -18.80 3.89 2.97
N GLU A 190 -17.79 4.73 2.70
CA GLU A 190 -17.02 4.65 1.44
C GLU A 190 -16.24 3.32 1.33
N LEU A 191 -15.67 2.86 2.44
CA LEU A 191 -14.95 1.59 2.49
C LEU A 191 -15.90 0.42 2.29
N GLU A 192 -17.10 0.48 2.86
CA GLU A 192 -18.14 -0.53 2.69
C GLU A 192 -18.55 -0.67 1.22
N LEU A 193 -18.86 0.43 0.53
CA LEU A 193 -19.19 0.42 -0.89
C LEU A 193 -18.05 -0.15 -1.75
N TRP A 194 -16.81 0.20 -1.42
CA TRP A 194 -15.64 -0.35 -2.11
C TRP A 194 -15.49 -1.86 -1.87
N VAL A 195 -15.70 -2.35 -0.64
CA VAL A 195 -15.70 -3.77 -0.31
C VAL A 195 -16.81 -4.50 -1.08
N GLN A 196 -18.04 -3.98 -1.06
CA GLN A 196 -19.17 -4.54 -1.82
C GLN A 196 -18.86 -4.64 -3.32
N SER A 197 -18.26 -3.60 -3.91
CA SER A 197 -17.79 -3.62 -5.30
C SER A 197 -16.78 -4.74 -5.56
N ASN A 198 -15.81 -4.94 -4.66
CA ASN A 198 -14.81 -6.01 -4.78
C ASN A 198 -15.44 -7.41 -4.64
N GLU A 199 -16.42 -7.59 -3.76
CA GLU A 199 -17.13 -8.86 -3.60
C GLU A 199 -17.98 -9.19 -4.83
N LEU A 200 -18.70 -8.20 -5.39
CA LEU A 200 -19.45 -8.35 -6.64
C LEU A 200 -18.53 -8.72 -7.81
N SER A 201 -17.39 -8.05 -7.93
CA SER A 201 -16.37 -8.39 -8.94
C SER A 201 -15.85 -9.81 -8.76
N SER A 202 -15.53 -10.20 -7.52
CA SER A 202 -15.04 -11.54 -7.20
C SER A 202 -16.09 -12.62 -7.49
N ALA A 203 -17.37 -12.36 -7.22
CA ALA A 203 -18.45 -13.30 -7.52
C ALA A 203 -18.57 -13.56 -9.02
N LYS A 204 -18.45 -12.53 -9.87
CA LYS A 204 -18.46 -12.68 -11.33
C LYS A 204 -17.32 -13.57 -11.85
N LEU A 205 -16.14 -13.48 -11.22
CA LEU A 205 -14.98 -14.29 -11.56
C LEU A 205 -15.10 -15.76 -11.12
N ARG A 206 -15.89 -16.04 -10.08
CA ARG A 206 -16.14 -17.41 -9.59
C ARG A 206 -17.30 -18.11 -10.30
N ALA A 207 -18.20 -17.35 -10.94
CA ALA A 207 -19.31 -17.91 -11.68
C ALA A 207 -18.79 -18.75 -12.88
N PRO A 208 -19.34 -19.95 -13.14
CA PRO A 208 -18.94 -20.73 -14.31
C PRO A 208 -19.19 -19.91 -15.60
N LEU A 209 -18.24 -19.94 -16.54
CA LEU A 209 -18.28 -19.17 -17.80
C LEU A 209 -19.63 -19.30 -18.55
N ALA A 210 -20.33 -20.42 -18.41
CA ALA A 210 -21.63 -20.69 -19.02
C ALA A 210 -22.80 -19.81 -18.48
N SER A 211 -22.63 -19.14 -17.34
CA SER A 211 -23.65 -18.28 -16.71
C SER A 211 -23.50 -16.79 -17.03
N GLN A 212 -22.43 -16.40 -17.73
CA GLN A 212 -22.12 -15.00 -18.02
C GLN A 212 -22.95 -14.42 -19.19
N SER A 213 -23.77 -15.22 -19.87
CA SER A 213 -24.61 -14.80 -20.99
C SER A 213 -25.93 -14.11 -20.61
N ILE A 214 -26.25 -13.95 -19.32
CA ILE A 214 -27.55 -13.39 -18.88
C ILE A 214 -27.40 -12.12 -18.01
N LEU A 215 -26.36 -11.31 -18.25
CA LEU A 215 -26.41 -9.89 -17.86
C LEU A 215 -26.59 -9.04 -19.11
N GLN A 216 -27.72 -9.29 -19.79
CA GLN A 216 -28.24 -8.40 -20.83
C GLN A 216 -28.63 -7.08 -20.14
N SER A 217 -27.84 -6.05 -20.40
CA SER A 217 -28.05 -4.70 -19.90
C SER A 217 -29.46 -4.22 -20.26
N THR A 218 -30.27 -3.91 -19.26
CA THR A 218 -31.50 -3.14 -19.47
C THR A 218 -31.61 -2.01 -18.47
N HIS A 219 -30.56 -1.22 -18.29
CA HIS A 219 -30.69 0.19 -17.93
C HIS A 219 -29.54 0.99 -18.56
N PRO A 220 -29.81 2.10 -19.29
CA PRO A 220 -28.76 3.04 -19.59
C PRO A 220 -28.28 3.64 -18.26
N LEU A 221 -27.09 3.24 -17.82
CA LEU A 221 -26.36 3.94 -16.77
C LEU A 221 -25.98 5.32 -17.34
N SER A 222 -26.90 6.26 -17.26
CA SER A 222 -26.60 7.67 -17.47
C SER A 222 -25.67 8.10 -16.33
N CYS A 223 -24.44 8.41 -16.70
CA CYS A 223 -23.44 8.98 -15.83
C CYS A 223 -23.95 10.34 -15.33
N GLY A 224 -24.50 10.43 -14.10
CA GLY A 224 -24.89 11.74 -13.57
C GLY A 224 -25.97 11.84 -12.47
N GLU A 225 -26.37 10.77 -11.78
CA GLU A 225 -27.31 10.93 -10.66
C GLU A 225 -26.58 11.10 -9.32
N MET A 226 -26.89 12.20 -8.64
CA MET A 226 -26.32 12.61 -7.36
C MET A 226 -26.70 11.63 -6.25
N VAL A 227 -25.74 11.36 -5.35
CA VAL A 227 -25.94 10.58 -4.12
C VAL A 227 -27.11 11.16 -3.32
N PRO A 228 -28.13 10.35 -2.92
CA PRO A 228 -29.20 10.85 -2.08
C PRO A 228 -28.63 11.36 -0.75
N THR A 229 -28.97 12.60 -0.40
CA THR A 229 -28.67 13.16 0.92
C THR A 229 -29.65 12.51 1.91
N LEU A 230 -29.13 11.77 2.89
CA LEU A 230 -29.94 11.25 4.00
C LEU A 230 -30.47 12.42 4.82
N THR A 231 -31.73 12.79 4.60
CA THR A 231 -32.48 13.61 5.56
C THR A 231 -33.01 12.72 6.66
N THR A 232 -32.49 12.93 7.87
CA THR A 232 -33.06 12.40 9.11
C THR A 232 -34.31 13.22 9.46
N GLU A 233 -35.47 12.55 9.50
CA GLU A 233 -36.55 12.85 10.45
C GLU A 233 -36.94 11.54 11.15
#